data_AF-A0A261QQR5-F1
#
_entry.id   AF-A0A261QQR5-F1
#
_cell.length_a   1.000
_cell.length_b   1.000
_cell.length_c   1.000
_cell.angle_alpha   90.00
_cell.angle_beta   90.00
_cell.angle_gamma   90.00
#
_symmetry.space_group_name_H-M   'P 1'
#
loop_
_entity.id
_entity.type
_entity.pdbx_description
1 polymer ?
#
loop_
_entity_poly.entity_id
_entity_poly.type
_entity_poly.pdbx_seq_one_letter_code
_entity_poly.pdbx_strand_id
1 'polypeptide(L)'
;MTRPDSWLRITPQQLITAPPVEVRRELAVSLPENRKVNKYLRVSFWGKEYDVRGVPGVYNNDGLEIVRNPWRDSEAQVVMINEDGMEFFYRVQEVVKDEYGFTLNAPKLGESFKALPHTPAQHQLAEVEQAMYGTTCPTETAAVQKAKALPLGGRFNPYLDNERDTPPIYLPKQGQLSRIFAARFEERFNPLGTVDNDSQELFSLHSGR
;
A
#
# COMPACT_ATOMS: atom_id res chain seq x y z
N MET A 1 19.81 50.80 -41.15
CA MET A 1 20.90 49.98 -40.58
C MET A 1 21.19 48.84 -41.54
N THR A 2 22.45 48.48 -41.75
CA THR A 2 22.78 47.32 -42.57
C THR A 2 22.78 46.05 -41.72
N ARG A 3 22.61 44.88 -42.34
CA ARG A 3 22.71 43.58 -41.66
C ARG A 3 24.02 43.44 -40.85
N PRO A 4 25.23 43.74 -41.38
CA PRO A 4 26.47 43.61 -40.60
C PRO A 4 26.58 44.57 -39.40
N ASP A 5 26.03 45.80 -39.47
CA ASP A 5 26.00 46.72 -38.30
C ASP A 5 25.28 46.11 -37.09
N SER A 6 24.28 45.25 -37.34
CA SER A 6 23.52 44.56 -36.31
C SER A 6 24.30 43.39 -35.69
N TRP A 7 25.19 42.73 -36.45
CA TRP A 7 26.05 41.65 -35.94
C TRP A 7 27.13 42.18 -35.01
N LEU A 8 27.71 43.35 -35.32
CA LEU A 8 28.75 43.99 -34.49
C LEU A 8 28.23 44.50 -33.13
N ARG A 9 26.92 44.52 -32.90
CA ARG A 9 26.29 44.86 -31.61
C ARG A 9 26.15 43.68 -30.65
N ILE A 10 26.38 42.44 -31.09
CA ILE A 10 26.21 41.24 -30.26
C ILE A 10 27.30 41.23 -29.18
N THR A 11 26.91 41.18 -27.91
CA THR A 11 27.88 41.18 -26.80
C THR A 11 28.44 39.77 -26.55
N PRO A 12 29.64 39.64 -25.95
CA PRO A 12 30.20 38.33 -25.59
C PRO A 12 29.26 37.48 -24.71
N GLN A 13 28.44 38.10 -23.87
CA GLN A 13 27.44 37.43 -23.03
C GLN A 13 26.24 36.87 -23.82
N GLN A 14 26.02 37.34 -25.06
CA GLN A 14 25.00 36.82 -25.97
C GLN A 14 25.53 35.69 -26.87
N LEU A 15 26.86 35.49 -26.93
CA LEU A 15 27.49 34.40 -27.66
C LEU A 15 27.45 33.11 -26.83
N ILE A 16 26.34 32.38 -26.95
CA ILE A 16 26.17 31.07 -26.31
C ILE A 16 26.96 30.02 -27.09
N THR A 17 28.19 29.75 -26.66
CA THR A 17 29.04 28.69 -27.20
C THR A 17 28.49 27.31 -26.83
N ALA A 18 28.57 26.35 -27.76
CA ALA A 18 28.17 24.97 -27.48
C ALA A 18 29.06 24.30 -26.42
N PRO A 19 28.54 23.35 -25.62
CA PRO A 19 29.34 22.61 -24.64
C PRO A 19 30.54 21.85 -25.26
N PRO A 20 31.50 21.39 -24.43
CA PRO A 20 32.61 20.53 -24.88
C PRO A 20 32.13 19.34 -25.71
N VAL A 21 32.97 18.90 -26.66
CA VAL A 21 32.60 17.86 -27.64
C VAL A 21 32.21 16.55 -26.95
N GLU A 22 32.90 16.16 -25.87
CA GLU A 22 32.61 14.92 -25.15
C GLU A 22 31.22 14.93 -24.50
N VAL A 23 30.81 16.05 -23.88
CA VAL A 23 29.45 16.24 -23.34
C VAL A 23 28.40 16.14 -24.45
N ARG A 24 28.69 16.69 -25.64
CA ARG A 24 27.78 16.59 -26.80
C ARG A 24 27.68 15.16 -27.37
N ARG A 25 28.76 14.38 -27.35
CA ARG A 25 28.76 12.96 -27.74
C ARG A 25 27.97 12.12 -26.74
N GLU A 26 28.19 12.36 -25.45
CA GLU A 26 27.45 11.72 -24.36
C GLU A 26 25.94 11.98 -24.50
N LEU A 27 25.53 13.23 -24.67
CA LEU A 27 24.12 13.62 -24.90
C LEU A 27 23.49 13.00 -26.16
N ALA A 28 24.29 12.75 -27.21
CA ALA A 28 23.80 12.13 -28.45
C ALA A 28 23.65 10.60 -28.36
N VAL A 29 24.22 9.97 -27.32
CA VAL A 29 24.24 8.51 -27.12
C VAL A 29 23.51 8.08 -25.84
N SER A 30 23.27 9.00 -24.90
CA SER A 30 22.60 8.72 -23.63
C SER A 30 21.15 8.28 -23.83
N LEU A 31 20.90 6.99 -23.62
CA LEU A 31 19.55 6.44 -23.51
C LEU A 31 18.86 6.96 -22.23
N PRO A 32 17.52 7.08 -22.22
CA PRO A 32 16.78 7.36 -20.99
C PRO A 32 17.04 6.29 -19.92
N GLU A 33 17.26 6.73 -18.68
CA GLU A 33 17.46 5.82 -17.56
C GLU A 33 16.18 5.71 -16.73
N ASN A 34 15.66 4.50 -16.57
CA ASN A 34 14.47 4.26 -15.73
C ASN A 34 14.84 4.35 -14.24
N ARG A 35 14.18 5.26 -13.53
CA ARG A 35 14.42 5.57 -12.12
C ARG A 35 13.10 5.63 -11.34
N LYS A 36 13.07 5.03 -10.14
CA LYS A 36 11.87 5.01 -9.30
C LYS A 36 11.66 6.28 -8.50
N VAL A 37 10.41 6.73 -8.43
CA VAL A 37 9.97 7.89 -7.64
C VAL A 37 9.86 7.54 -6.16
N ASN A 38 10.60 8.24 -5.31
CA ASN A 38 10.53 8.12 -3.86
C ASN A 38 9.26 8.79 -3.30
N LYS A 39 8.81 8.38 -2.10
CA LYS A 39 7.65 8.90 -1.33
C LYS A 39 7.54 10.44 -1.27
N TYR A 40 8.66 11.15 -1.36
CA TYR A 40 8.72 12.62 -1.35
C TYR A 40 8.49 13.26 -2.73
N LEU A 41 8.09 12.48 -3.74
CA LEU A 41 8.04 12.82 -5.16
C LEU A 41 9.39 13.36 -5.67
N ARG A 42 10.44 12.56 -5.44
CA ARG A 42 11.82 12.86 -5.87
C ARG A 42 12.46 11.65 -6.51
N VAL A 43 13.42 11.89 -7.40
CA VAL A 43 14.19 10.86 -8.07
C VAL A 43 15.69 11.11 -7.93
N SER A 44 16.47 10.04 -7.74
CA SER A 44 17.93 10.08 -7.75
C SER A 44 18.44 9.77 -9.17
N PHE A 45 19.21 10.69 -9.75
CA PHE A 45 19.84 10.56 -11.05
C PHE A 45 21.25 11.17 -11.00
N TRP A 46 22.27 10.43 -11.46
CA TRP A 46 23.68 10.87 -11.47
C TRP A 46 24.20 11.47 -10.14
N GLY A 47 23.84 10.85 -9.01
CA GLY A 47 24.26 11.29 -7.67
C GLY A 47 23.52 12.53 -7.13
N LYS A 48 22.63 13.14 -7.92
CA LYS A 48 21.80 14.29 -7.57
C LYS A 48 20.35 13.86 -7.31
N GLU A 49 19.61 14.65 -6.54
CA GLU A 49 18.15 14.50 -6.37
C GLU A 49 17.42 15.53 -7.23
N TYR A 50 16.30 15.14 -7.83
CA TYR A 50 15.44 15.98 -8.67
C TYR A 50 13.98 15.95 -8.16
N ASP A 51 13.28 17.09 -8.16
CA ASP A 51 11.91 17.22 -7.60
C ASP A 51 10.82 17.06 -8.68
N VAL A 52 10.28 15.85 -8.82
CA VAL A 52 9.31 15.52 -9.88
C VAL A 52 7.86 15.94 -9.58
N ARG A 53 7.60 16.68 -8.49
CA ARG A 53 6.25 17.15 -8.12
C ARG A 53 5.54 18.00 -9.16
N GLY A 54 6.28 18.67 -10.04
CA GLY A 54 5.73 19.48 -11.13
C GLY A 54 5.24 18.65 -12.33
N VAL A 55 5.68 17.39 -12.44
CA VAL A 55 5.38 16.54 -13.60
C VAL A 55 3.94 16.00 -13.47
N PRO A 56 3.06 16.20 -14.47
CA PRO A 56 1.71 15.64 -14.44
C PRO A 56 1.73 14.11 -14.54
N GLY A 57 0.77 13.44 -13.89
CA GLY A 57 0.59 11.98 -13.99
C GLY A 57 1.58 11.13 -13.17
N VAL A 58 2.52 11.72 -12.44
CA VAL A 58 3.53 10.97 -11.67
C VAL A 58 3.02 10.51 -10.31
N TYR A 59 3.30 9.25 -9.96
CA TYR A 59 2.95 8.65 -8.68
C TYR A 59 4.17 8.20 -7.85
N ASN A 60 3.95 7.94 -6.55
CA ASN A 60 4.97 7.34 -5.69
C ASN A 60 5.25 5.89 -6.10
N ASN A 61 6.52 5.49 -6.07
CA ASN A 61 7.05 4.21 -6.58
C ASN A 61 6.93 3.97 -8.10
N ASP A 62 6.44 4.96 -8.84
CA ASP A 62 6.35 4.89 -10.30
C ASP A 62 7.75 4.89 -10.94
N GLY A 63 7.87 4.32 -12.15
CA GLY A 63 9.11 4.22 -12.91
C GLY A 63 9.17 5.29 -13.98
N LEU A 64 10.02 6.31 -13.81
CA LEU A 64 10.18 7.40 -14.77
C LEU A 64 11.46 7.25 -15.56
N GLU A 65 11.38 7.52 -16.86
CA GLU A 65 12.55 7.63 -17.72
C GLU A 65 13.14 9.04 -17.63
N ILE A 66 14.41 9.14 -17.23
CA ILE A 66 15.11 10.41 -17.03
C ILE A 66 16.30 10.51 -17.97
N VAL A 67 16.43 11.69 -18.59
CA VAL A 67 17.50 12.08 -19.51
C VAL A 67 18.17 13.35 -18.98
N ARG A 68 19.47 13.51 -19.23
CA ARG A 68 20.21 14.74 -18.92
C ARG A 68 19.74 15.89 -19.81
N ASN A 69 19.51 17.08 -19.24
CA ASN A 69 19.20 18.26 -20.03
C ASN A 69 20.45 18.75 -20.81
N PRO A 70 20.41 18.88 -22.16
CA PRO A 70 21.55 19.33 -22.96
C PRO A 70 21.91 20.82 -22.78
N TRP A 71 21.01 21.62 -22.18
CA TRP A 71 21.19 23.08 -22.06
C TRP A 71 21.59 23.55 -20.66
N ARG A 72 21.31 22.78 -19.61
CA ARG A 72 21.48 23.18 -18.19
C ARG A 72 21.82 21.99 -17.31
N ASP A 73 22.96 22.04 -16.64
CA ASP A 73 23.50 20.91 -15.84
C ASP A 73 22.85 20.76 -14.43
N SER A 74 21.99 21.72 -14.05
CA SER A 74 21.17 21.71 -12.82
C SER A 74 19.71 21.31 -13.07
N GLU A 75 19.39 20.88 -14.29
CA GLU A 75 18.05 20.43 -14.68
C GLU A 75 18.15 19.04 -15.32
N ALA A 76 17.18 18.19 -15.04
CA ALA A 76 16.96 16.93 -15.75
C ALA A 76 15.71 17.05 -16.64
N GLN A 77 15.53 16.09 -17.55
CA GLN A 77 14.33 15.96 -18.35
C GLN A 77 13.70 14.59 -18.09
N VAL A 78 12.41 14.58 -17.75
CA VAL A 78 11.61 13.34 -17.67
C VAL A 78 10.97 13.13 -19.04
N VAL A 79 11.13 11.93 -19.59
CA VAL A 79 10.45 11.50 -20.81
C VAL A 79 9.04 11.04 -20.43
N MET A 80 8.05 11.60 -21.09
CA MET A 80 6.64 11.25 -20.94
C MET A 80 6.03 11.04 -22.32
N ILE A 81 5.00 10.19 -22.42
CA ILE A 81 4.30 9.91 -23.67
C ILE A 81 2.90 10.55 -23.57
N ASN A 82 2.53 11.37 -24.56
CA ASN A 82 1.20 11.97 -24.67
C ASN A 82 0.16 10.95 -25.18
N GLU A 83 -1.13 11.32 -25.11
CA GLU A 83 -2.24 10.51 -25.64
C GLU A 83 -2.07 10.19 -27.14
N ASP A 84 -1.43 11.08 -27.91
CA ASP A 84 -1.07 10.87 -29.32
C ASP A 84 0.09 9.88 -29.56
N GLY A 85 0.66 9.29 -28.50
CA GLY A 85 1.84 8.42 -28.57
C GLY A 85 3.17 9.14 -28.80
N MET A 86 3.18 10.48 -28.79
CA MET A 86 4.37 11.31 -28.98
C MET A 86 5.12 11.53 -27.67
N GLU A 87 6.45 11.34 -27.69
CA GLU A 87 7.34 11.67 -26.58
C GLU A 87 7.43 13.18 -26.36
N PHE A 88 7.35 13.62 -25.10
CA PHE A 88 7.60 14.99 -24.67
C PHE A 88 8.49 15.02 -23.42
N PHE A 89 9.31 16.07 -23.32
CA PHE A 89 10.31 16.22 -22.26
C PHE A 89 9.85 17.25 -21.23
N TYR A 90 9.57 16.81 -19.99
CA TYR A 90 9.26 17.70 -18.88
C TYR A 90 10.53 18.06 -18.10
N ARG A 91 10.79 19.35 -17.87
CA ARG A 91 11.99 19.82 -17.17
C ARG A 91 11.82 19.74 -15.65
N VAL A 92 12.83 19.20 -14.98
CA VAL A 92 12.83 18.98 -13.52
C VAL A 92 14.07 19.60 -12.91
N GLN A 93 13.90 20.32 -11.80
CA GLN A 93 14.98 21.03 -11.12
C GLN A 93 15.70 20.14 -10.10
N GLU A 94 17.01 20.34 -9.97
CA GLU A 94 17.83 19.76 -8.93
C GLU A 94 17.44 20.26 -7.52
N VAL A 95 17.36 19.34 -6.57
CA VAL A 95 17.10 19.60 -5.16
C VAL A 95 18.43 19.96 -4.48
N VAL A 96 18.75 21.25 -4.47
CA VAL A 96 19.94 21.77 -3.79
C VAL A 96 19.84 21.53 -2.27
N LYS A 97 20.88 20.89 -1.73
CA LYS A 97 21.08 20.63 -0.30
C LYS A 97 22.19 21.53 0.26
N ASP A 98 22.09 21.88 1.53
CA ASP A 98 23.14 22.59 2.27
C ASP A 98 24.25 21.64 2.78
N GLU A 99 25.24 22.21 3.47
CA GLU A 99 26.37 21.49 4.06
C GLU A 99 25.96 20.43 5.10
N TYR A 100 24.75 20.54 5.66
CA TYR A 100 24.17 19.63 6.64
C TYR A 100 23.17 18.63 6.01
N GLY A 101 22.98 18.68 4.69
CA GLY A 101 22.10 17.78 3.94
C GLY A 101 20.63 18.22 3.88
N PHE A 102 20.26 19.38 4.44
CA PHE A 102 18.91 19.92 4.36
C PHE A 102 18.67 20.59 3.02
N THR A 103 17.47 20.47 2.46
CA THR A 103 17.14 21.17 1.21
C THR A 103 16.96 22.65 1.47
N LEU A 104 17.53 23.53 0.63
CA LEU A 104 17.46 24.99 0.83
C LEU A 104 16.01 25.52 0.94
N ASN A 105 15.07 24.85 0.27
CA ASN A 105 13.63 25.16 0.31
C ASN A 105 12.86 24.33 1.37
N ALA A 106 13.53 23.81 2.41
CA ALA A 106 12.88 23.10 3.50
C ALA A 106 12.00 24.05 4.34
N PRO A 107 10.79 23.62 4.76
CA PRO A 107 10.03 24.34 5.77
C PRO A 107 10.82 24.38 7.08
N LYS A 108 11.04 25.58 7.60
CA LYS A 108 11.66 25.75 8.92
C LYS A 108 10.67 25.35 10.02
N LEU A 109 11.12 24.50 10.93
CA LEU A 109 10.35 24.02 12.06
C LEU A 109 9.86 25.19 12.94
N GLY A 110 8.56 25.26 13.22
CA GLY A 110 7.94 26.32 14.02
C GLY A 110 7.59 27.60 13.25
N GLU A 111 8.31 27.96 12.19
CA GLU A 111 7.97 29.11 11.33
C GLU A 111 6.98 28.74 10.21
N SER A 112 7.12 27.54 9.62
CA SER A 112 6.37 27.18 8.41
C SER A 112 6.07 25.69 8.33
N PHE A 113 4.87 25.34 7.87
CA PHE A 113 4.51 23.98 7.50
C PHE A 113 3.99 23.97 6.07
N LYS A 114 4.55 23.11 5.22
CA LYS A 114 4.12 22.93 3.83
C LYS A 114 3.92 21.45 3.56
N ALA A 115 2.65 21.03 3.52
CA ALA A 115 2.30 19.71 3.04
C ALA A 115 2.73 19.53 1.57
N LEU A 116 2.94 18.28 1.17
CA LEU A 116 3.03 17.92 -0.25
C LEU A 116 1.70 18.28 -0.95
N PRO A 117 1.72 18.70 -2.22
CA PRO A 117 0.50 18.76 -3.00
C PRO A 117 -0.12 17.36 -3.09
N HIS A 118 -1.45 17.28 -3.08
CA HIS A 118 -2.15 16.02 -3.29
C HIS A 118 -1.91 15.51 -4.71
N THR A 119 -1.74 14.20 -4.87
CA THR A 119 -1.64 13.58 -6.19
C THR A 119 -3.03 13.47 -6.84
N PRO A 120 -3.13 13.33 -8.18
CA PRO A 120 -4.42 13.17 -8.85
C PRO A 120 -5.26 12.01 -8.26
N ALA A 121 -4.61 10.87 -7.97
CA ALA A 121 -5.26 9.73 -7.32
C ALA A 121 -5.78 10.03 -5.90
N GLN A 122 -5.15 10.94 -5.15
CA GLN A 122 -5.65 11.37 -3.83
C GLN A 122 -6.87 12.30 -3.96
N HIS A 123 -6.92 13.16 -4.98
CA HIS A 123 -8.12 13.94 -5.30
C HIS A 123 -9.27 13.03 -5.71
N GLN A 124 -9.04 12.08 -6.63
CA GLN A 124 -10.03 11.09 -7.06
C GLN A 124 -10.53 10.22 -5.90
N LEU A 125 -9.65 9.79 -4.99
CA LEU A 125 -10.04 9.07 -3.77
C LEU A 125 -10.97 9.91 -2.90
N ALA A 126 -10.65 11.19 -2.68
CA ALA A 126 -11.49 12.09 -1.90
C ALA A 126 -12.85 12.36 -2.55
N GLU A 127 -12.93 12.41 -3.88
CA GLU A 127 -14.20 12.50 -4.63
C GLU A 127 -15.03 11.22 -4.50
N VAL A 128 -14.41 10.04 -4.61
CA VAL A 128 -15.08 8.74 -4.40
C VAL A 128 -15.59 8.62 -2.97
N GLU A 129 -14.82 9.02 -1.96
CA GLU A 129 -15.25 9.02 -0.56
C GLU A 129 -16.43 9.97 -0.32
N GLN A 130 -16.41 11.18 -0.89
CA GLN A 130 -17.54 12.12 -0.84
C GLN A 130 -18.81 11.51 -1.46
N ALA A 131 -18.69 10.92 -2.65
CA ALA A 131 -19.81 10.24 -3.31
C ALA A 131 -20.34 9.03 -2.51
N MET A 132 -19.45 8.26 -1.87
CA MET A 132 -19.81 7.12 -1.03
C MET A 132 -20.62 7.52 0.21
N TYR A 133 -20.31 8.66 0.84
CA TYR A 133 -21.01 9.13 2.05
C TYR A 133 -22.11 10.17 1.77
N GLY A 134 -22.25 10.64 0.53
CA GLY A 134 -23.22 11.67 0.16
C GLY A 134 -22.88 13.06 0.71
N THR A 135 -21.60 13.30 0.98
CA THR A 135 -21.08 14.52 1.61
C THR A 135 -20.51 15.49 0.58
N THR A 136 -20.70 16.79 0.80
CA THR A 136 -20.26 17.87 -0.11
C THR A 136 -18.83 18.35 0.15
N CYS A 137 -18.24 17.96 1.28
CA CYS A 137 -16.95 18.44 1.74
C CYS A 137 -16.07 17.30 2.30
N PRO A 138 -14.76 17.26 2.01
CA PRO A 138 -13.86 16.23 2.56
C PRO A 138 -13.78 16.25 4.10
N THR A 139 -13.96 17.40 4.76
CA THR A 139 -13.94 17.47 6.23
C THR A 139 -15.18 16.84 6.87
N GLU A 140 -16.36 17.02 6.25
CA GLU A 140 -17.60 16.34 6.63
C GLU A 140 -17.47 14.83 6.43
N THR A 141 -16.92 14.42 5.28
CA THR A 141 -16.67 13.01 4.94
C THR A 141 -15.80 12.33 6.01
N ALA A 142 -14.71 12.98 6.43
CA ALA A 142 -13.84 12.48 7.50
C ALA A 142 -14.53 12.43 8.88
N ALA A 143 -15.48 13.34 9.17
CA ALA A 143 -16.28 13.29 10.39
C ALA A 143 -17.30 12.13 10.36
N VAL A 144 -17.96 11.91 9.23
CA VAL A 144 -18.92 10.82 8.99
C VAL A 144 -18.25 9.45 9.05
N GLN A 145 -17.05 9.31 8.48
CA GLN A 145 -16.20 8.12 8.64
C GLN A 145 -15.81 7.87 10.10
N LYS A 146 -15.39 8.90 10.84
CA LYS A 146 -15.07 8.80 12.28
C LYS A 146 -16.27 8.39 13.13
N ALA A 147 -17.47 8.84 12.75
CA ALA A 147 -18.74 8.43 13.36
C ALA A 147 -19.16 6.98 12.98
N LYS A 148 -18.41 6.30 12.11
CA LYS A 148 -18.70 4.95 11.58
C LYS A 148 -20.07 4.83 10.91
N ALA A 149 -20.50 5.90 10.22
CA ALA A 149 -21.72 5.84 9.42
C ALA A 149 -21.58 4.78 8.31
N LEU A 150 -22.69 4.16 7.91
CA LEU A 150 -22.69 3.18 6.83
C LEU A 150 -22.48 3.89 5.47
N PRO A 151 -21.59 3.36 4.60
CA PRO A 151 -21.45 3.88 3.24
C PRO A 151 -22.75 3.71 2.44
N LEU A 152 -22.93 4.54 1.42
CA LEU A 152 -24.12 4.60 0.56
C LEU A 152 -25.44 4.77 1.34
N GLY A 153 -25.37 5.39 2.52
CA GLY A 153 -26.51 5.60 3.42
C GLY A 153 -27.15 4.30 3.93
N GLY A 154 -26.42 3.18 3.95
CA GLY A 154 -26.94 1.88 4.38
C GLY A 154 -27.94 1.24 3.41
N ARG A 155 -28.07 1.74 2.16
CA ARG A 155 -28.99 1.20 1.15
C ARG A 155 -28.70 -0.26 0.75
N PHE A 156 -27.46 -0.70 0.91
CA PHE A 156 -27.02 -2.05 0.60
C PHE A 156 -26.70 -2.79 1.91
N ASN A 157 -27.53 -3.76 2.27
CA ASN A 157 -27.23 -4.71 3.35
C ASN A 157 -26.64 -6.01 2.75
N PRO A 158 -25.34 -6.31 2.94
CA PRO A 158 -24.74 -7.55 2.45
C PRO A 158 -25.25 -8.81 3.15
N TYR A 159 -25.93 -8.69 4.29
CA TYR A 159 -26.51 -9.80 5.04
C TYR A 159 -27.99 -10.04 4.76
N LEU A 160 -28.62 -9.27 3.85
CA LEU A 160 -30.05 -9.33 3.57
C LEU A 160 -30.56 -10.74 3.26
N ASP A 161 -29.79 -11.55 2.54
CA ASP A 161 -30.17 -12.93 2.22
C ASP A 161 -30.08 -13.86 3.45
N ASN A 162 -29.14 -13.62 4.38
CA ASN A 162 -29.05 -14.35 5.64
C ASN A 162 -30.15 -13.93 6.64
N GLU A 163 -30.58 -12.66 6.59
CA GLU A 163 -31.71 -12.15 7.39
C GLU A 163 -33.07 -12.64 6.88
N ARG A 164 -33.16 -12.92 5.58
CA ARG A 164 -34.34 -13.49 4.92
C ARG A 164 -34.41 -15.00 4.97
N ASP A 165 -33.25 -15.68 5.03
CA ASP A 165 -33.22 -17.12 5.17
C ASP A 165 -33.87 -17.53 6.50
N THR A 166 -34.92 -18.33 6.39
CA THR A 166 -35.58 -18.95 7.54
C THR A 166 -35.12 -20.40 7.55
N PRO A 167 -34.04 -20.74 8.29
CA PRO A 167 -33.48 -22.07 8.25
C PRO A 167 -34.53 -23.10 8.71
N PRO A 168 -34.65 -24.25 8.03
CA PRO A 168 -35.63 -25.26 8.40
C PRO A 168 -35.37 -25.77 9.82
N ILE A 169 -36.42 -25.87 10.62
CA ILE A 169 -36.33 -26.33 12.01
C ILE A 169 -36.00 -27.83 12.01
N TYR A 170 -34.73 -28.16 12.24
CA TYR A 170 -34.28 -29.55 12.38
C TYR A 170 -34.69 -30.13 13.72
N LEU A 171 -35.55 -31.17 13.73
CA LEU A 171 -35.82 -31.94 14.93
C LEU A 171 -34.56 -32.69 15.40
N PRO A 172 -34.29 -32.77 16.72
CA PRO A 172 -33.19 -33.57 17.24
C PRO A 172 -33.41 -35.05 16.94
N LYS A 173 -32.46 -35.67 16.24
CA LYS A 173 -32.47 -37.11 15.99
C LYS A 173 -32.11 -37.84 17.27
N GLN A 174 -32.88 -38.89 17.63
CA GLN A 174 -32.52 -39.75 18.75
C GLN A 174 -31.21 -40.49 18.45
N GLY A 175 -30.27 -40.46 19.40
CA GLY A 175 -29.00 -41.16 19.29
C GLY A 175 -29.13 -42.64 19.61
N GLN A 176 -28.38 -43.48 18.90
CA GLN A 176 -28.22 -44.90 19.25
C GLN A 176 -26.98 -45.06 20.14
N LEU A 177 -27.13 -45.77 21.27
CA LEU A 177 -26.01 -46.05 22.17
C LEU A 177 -24.93 -46.87 21.45
N SER A 178 -23.67 -46.43 21.55
CA SER A 178 -22.54 -47.19 21.05
C SER A 178 -22.39 -48.50 21.82
N ARG A 179 -22.08 -49.59 21.13
CA ARG A 179 -21.84 -50.88 21.78
C ARG A 179 -20.47 -50.86 22.45
N ILE A 180 -20.45 -50.52 23.73
CA ILE A 180 -19.25 -50.54 24.56
C ILE A 180 -18.81 -51.99 24.71
N PHE A 181 -17.62 -52.33 24.21
CA PHE A 181 -16.96 -53.58 24.54
C PHE A 181 -16.12 -53.36 25.80
N ALA A 182 -16.25 -54.25 26.78
CA ALA A 182 -15.43 -54.20 27.98
C ALA A 182 -13.94 -54.39 27.61
N ALA A 183 -13.06 -53.67 28.30
CA ALA A 183 -11.62 -53.90 28.17
C ALA A 183 -11.31 -55.35 28.55
N ARG A 184 -10.63 -56.09 27.66
CA ARG A 184 -10.18 -57.45 27.94
C ARG A 184 -8.99 -57.39 28.88
N PHE A 185 -9.23 -57.57 30.18
CA PHE A 185 -8.17 -57.77 31.16
C PHE A 185 -7.56 -59.17 30.98
N GLU A 186 -6.26 -59.23 30.71
CA GLU A 186 -5.50 -60.47 30.84
C GLU A 186 -5.06 -60.65 32.29
N GLU A 187 -5.90 -61.37 33.04
CA GLU A 187 -5.63 -61.69 34.44
C GLU A 187 -4.56 -62.80 34.53
N ARG A 188 -3.31 -62.39 34.76
CA ARG A 188 -2.22 -63.32 35.07
C ARG A 188 -2.44 -63.90 36.47
N PHE A 189 -3.15 -65.02 36.54
CA PHE A 189 -3.26 -65.82 37.76
C PHE A 189 -1.87 -66.20 38.28
N ASN A 190 -1.51 -65.66 39.44
CA ASN A 190 -0.25 -65.96 40.12
C ASN A 190 -0.48 -67.18 41.03
N PRO A 191 0.18 -68.33 40.80
CA PRO A 191 -0.23 -69.62 41.39
C PRO A 191 0.34 -69.82 42.80
N LEU A 192 -0.12 -69.04 43.77
CA LEU A 192 0.12 -69.27 45.21
C LEU A 192 -1.21 -69.08 45.96
N GLY A 193 -1.79 -70.20 46.41
CA GLY A 193 -3.06 -70.20 47.11
C GLY A 193 -2.93 -69.94 48.61
N THR A 194 -4.02 -69.45 49.20
CA THR A 194 -4.25 -69.44 50.65
C THR A 194 -5.61 -70.09 50.89
N VAL A 195 -5.70 -70.99 51.87
CA VAL A 195 -6.88 -71.82 52.13
C VAL A 195 -7.31 -71.61 53.58
N ASP A 196 -8.45 -70.94 53.77
CA ASP A 196 -9.23 -70.84 55.01
C ASP A 196 -10.70 -70.67 54.56
N ASN A 197 -11.68 -71.54 54.78
CA ASN A 197 -12.10 -72.34 55.95
C ASN A 197 -12.72 -71.50 57.09
N ASP A 198 -14.05 -71.38 57.13
CA ASP A 198 -14.84 -71.98 58.22
C ASP A 198 -16.37 -71.91 58.06
N SER A 199 -17.03 -72.87 58.72
CA SER A 199 -18.47 -73.16 58.66
C SER A 199 -19.27 -72.52 59.79
N GLN A 200 -20.44 -71.92 59.50
CA GLN A 200 -21.64 -71.80 60.38
C GLN A 200 -22.88 -71.58 59.46
N GLU A 201 -24.11 -72.00 59.76
CA GLU A 201 -24.66 -72.86 60.82
C GLU A 201 -25.89 -73.66 60.30
N LEU A 202 -26.51 -74.53 61.12
CA LEU A 202 -27.73 -75.28 60.79
C LEU A 202 -28.62 -75.50 62.04
N PHE A 203 -29.71 -74.73 62.21
CA PHE A 203 -30.88 -75.00 63.09
C PHE A 203 -32.00 -73.99 62.70
N SER A 204 -33.31 -74.23 62.79
CA SER A 204 -34.10 -75.40 63.22
C SER A 204 -35.45 -75.47 62.45
N LEU A 205 -36.27 -76.49 62.73
CA LEU A 205 -37.42 -76.92 61.93
C LEU A 205 -38.81 -76.33 62.33
N HIS A 206 -39.72 -76.31 61.34
CA HIS A 206 -41.18 -76.57 61.41
C HIS A 206 -42.15 -75.55 62.06
N SER A 207 -43.17 -75.13 61.28
CA SER A 207 -44.60 -75.30 61.64
C SER A 207 -45.56 -74.90 60.48
N GLY A 208 -46.51 -75.78 60.12
CA GLY A 208 -47.66 -75.50 59.23
C GLY A 208 -47.36 -75.57 57.72
N ARG A 209 -48.07 -76.35 56.90
CA ARG A 209 -49.28 -77.17 57.13
C ARG A 209 -49.34 -78.33 56.13
#